data_AF-A0A5B7SU93-F1
#
_entry.id   AF-A0A5B7SU93-F1
#
_cell.length_a   1.000
_cell.length_b   1.000
_cell.length_c   1.000
_cell.angle_alpha   90.00
_cell.angle_beta   90.00
_cell.angle_gamma   90.00
#
_symmetry.space_group_name_H-M   'P 1'
#
loop_
_entity.id
_entity.type
_entity.pdbx_description
1 polymer ?
#
loop_
_entity_poly.entity_id
_entity_poly.type
_entity_poly.pdbx_seq_one_letter_code
_entity_poly.pdbx_strand_id
1 'polypeptide(L)'
;MEELPVLNIFGGILIYIAKFLIVIASILAVYKKKTTGSILLLIGAISILVGDVASTVLLFHAGRTGAEQVVKITGVNSLVAACTHLLFATGVLAYIVQTAKDKTKTE
;
A
#
# COMPACT_ATOMS: atom_id res chain seq x y z
N MET A 1 -27.16 -15.76 -9.66
CA MET A 1 -26.38 -14.94 -8.69
C MET A 1 -24.96 -15.48 -8.50
N GLU A 2 -24.32 -15.99 -9.57
CA GLU A 2 -22.95 -16.59 -9.51
C GLU A 2 -21.84 -15.65 -10.01
N GLU A 3 -22.15 -14.45 -10.50
CA GLU A 3 -21.14 -13.55 -11.10
C GLU A 3 -20.41 -12.66 -10.08
N LEU A 4 -21.06 -12.33 -8.97
CA LEU A 4 -20.48 -11.56 -7.84
C LEU A 4 -19.19 -12.18 -7.26
N PRO A 5 -19.11 -13.50 -6.99
CA PRO A 5 -17.89 -14.10 -6.46
C PRO A 5 -16.73 -14.06 -7.46
N VAL A 6 -17.00 -14.23 -8.76
CA VAL A 6 -15.95 -14.22 -9.80
C VAL A 6 -15.33 -12.82 -9.93
N LEU A 7 -16.16 -11.78 -10.03
CA LEU A 7 -15.67 -10.40 -10.12
C LEU A 7 -14.83 -10.01 -8.90
N ASN A 8 -15.25 -10.43 -7.70
CA ASN A 8 -14.52 -10.13 -6.46
C ASN A 8 -13.16 -10.85 -6.40
N ILE A 9 -13.08 -12.10 -6.90
CA ILE A 9 -11.83 -12.85 -6.98
C ILE A 9 -10.86 -12.20 -7.98
N PHE A 10 -11.33 -11.87 -9.19
CA PHE A 10 -10.49 -11.21 -10.20
C PHE A 10 -10.02 -9.83 -9.75
N GLY A 11 -10.91 -9.03 -9.14
CA GLY A 11 -10.57 -7.74 -8.57
C GLY A 11 -9.50 -7.86 -7.48
N GLY A 12 -9.65 -8.83 -6.58
CA GLY A 12 -8.67 -9.11 -5.53
C GLY A 12 -7.29 -9.45 -6.09
N ILE A 13 -7.22 -10.39 -7.04
CA ILE A 13 -5.95 -10.79 -7.67
C ILE A 13 -5.28 -9.60 -8.36
N LEU A 14 -6.04 -8.82 -9.12
CA LEU A 14 -5.51 -7.67 -9.84
C LEU A 14 -4.93 -6.60 -8.90
N ILE A 15 -5.59 -6.36 -7.77
CA ILE A 15 -5.10 -5.44 -6.73
C ILE A 15 -3.77 -5.93 -6.15
N TYR A 16 -3.64 -7.22 -5.83
CA TYR A 16 -2.38 -7.76 -5.30
C TYR A 16 -1.25 -7.71 -6.31
N ILE A 17 -1.52 -7.97 -7.59
CA ILE A 17 -0.53 -7.82 -8.68
C ILE A 17 -0.07 -6.36 -8.76
N ALA A 18 -1.00 -5.40 -8.74
CA ALA A 18 -0.66 -3.97 -8.78
C ALA A 18 0.21 -3.56 -7.59
N LYS A 19 -0.14 -3.99 -6.37
CA LYS A 19 0.66 -3.72 -5.17
C LYS A 19 2.05 -4.34 -5.24
N PHE A 20 2.18 -5.54 -5.79
CA PHE A 20 3.48 -6.18 -5.99
C PHE A 20 4.36 -5.40 -6.98
N LEU A 21 3.79 -4.94 -8.10
CA LEU A 21 4.49 -4.07 -9.05
C LEU A 21 4.92 -2.74 -8.42
N ILE A 22 4.10 -2.14 -7.56
CA ILE A 22 4.44 -0.92 -6.81
C ILE A 22 5.66 -1.16 -5.93
N VAL A 23 5.74 -2.28 -5.21
CA VAL A 23 6.90 -2.62 -4.39
C VAL A 23 8.15 -2.82 -5.24
N ILE A 24 8.06 -3.53 -6.37
CA ILE A 24 9.20 -3.68 -7.29
C ILE A 24 9.68 -2.31 -7.79
N ALA A 25 8.77 -1.44 -8.24
CA ALA A 25 9.09 -0.09 -8.67
C ALA A 25 9.77 0.72 -7.55
N SER A 26 9.30 0.55 -6.32
CA SER A 26 9.88 1.17 -5.13
C SER A 26 11.31 0.72 -4.85
N ILE A 27 11.57 -0.58 -4.94
CA ILE A 27 12.91 -1.16 -4.79
C ILE A 27 13.85 -0.63 -5.87
N LEU A 28 13.39 -0.59 -7.12
CA LEU A 28 14.16 -0.04 -8.24
C LEU A 28 14.48 1.44 -8.05
N ALA A 29 13.53 2.23 -7.51
CA ALA A 29 13.73 3.63 -7.19
C ALA A 29 14.85 3.82 -6.14
N VAL A 30 14.84 3.00 -5.08
CA VAL A 30 15.91 2.99 -4.05
C VAL A 30 17.25 2.55 -4.64
N TYR A 31 17.25 1.51 -5.48
CA TYR A 31 18.47 1.01 -6.12
C TYR A 31 19.11 2.06 -7.04
N LYS A 32 18.30 2.76 -7.84
CA LYS A 32 18.78 3.82 -8.74
C LYS A 32 19.24 5.08 -8.00
N LYS A 33 18.48 5.49 -6.98
CA LYS A 33 18.74 6.72 -6.22
C LYS A 33 18.40 6.48 -4.76
N LYS A 34 19.42 6.35 -3.90
CA LYS A 34 19.27 6.19 -2.44
C LYS A 34 19.00 7.54 -1.75
N THR A 35 17.87 8.14 -2.07
CA THR A 35 17.43 9.40 -1.46
C THR A 35 16.42 9.12 -0.35
N THR A 36 16.19 10.10 0.53
CA THR A 36 15.16 9.97 1.57
C THR A 36 13.79 9.69 0.97
N GLY A 37 13.48 10.30 -0.18
CA GLY A 37 12.21 10.09 -0.87
C GLY A 37 12.01 8.65 -1.36
N SER A 38 13.04 8.02 -1.95
CA SER A 38 12.91 6.63 -2.42
C SER A 38 12.78 5.63 -1.27
N ILE A 39 13.49 5.87 -0.16
CA ILE A 39 13.37 5.05 1.05
C ILE A 39 11.96 5.17 1.64
N LEU A 40 11.44 6.40 1.76
CA LEU A 40 10.10 6.64 2.30
C LEU A 40 9.01 6.01 1.42
N LEU A 41 9.18 6.09 0.10
CA LEU A 41 8.33 5.43 -0.89
C LEU A 41 8.33 3.91 -0.70
N LEU A 42 9.50 3.28 -0.51
CA LEU A 42 9.59 1.84 -0.24
C LEU A 42 8.95 1.44 1.08
N ILE A 43 9.17 2.21 2.16
CA ILE A 43 8.55 1.97 3.46
C ILE A 43 7.02 2.06 3.34
N GLY A 44 6.51 3.08 2.64
CA GLY A 44 5.07 3.23 2.39
C GLY A 44 4.49 2.04 1.64
N ALA A 45 5.15 1.60 0.56
CA ALA A 45 4.70 0.46 -0.25
C ALA A 45 4.67 -0.85 0.56
N ILE A 46 5.71 -1.12 1.36
CA ILE A 46 5.74 -2.29 2.25
C ILE A 46 4.67 -2.19 3.33
N SER A 47 4.47 -1.00 3.92
CA SER A 47 3.46 -0.77 4.96
C SER A 47 2.04 -1.03 4.45
N ILE A 48 1.75 -0.68 3.20
CA ILE A 48 0.47 -1.01 2.56
C ILE A 48 0.27 -2.53 2.52
N LEU A 49 1.25 -3.29 2.00
CA LEU A 49 1.15 -4.75 1.91
C LEU A 49 0.99 -5.41 3.28
N VAL A 50 1.82 -5.01 4.26
CA VAL A 50 1.74 -5.55 5.62
C VAL A 50 0.38 -5.20 6.25
N GLY A 51 -0.10 -3.97 6.04
CA GLY A 51 -1.40 -3.52 6.51
C GLY A 51 -2.55 -4.33 5.92
N ASP A 52 -2.51 -4.67 4.64
CA ASP A 52 -3.54 -5.50 3.99
C ASP A 52 -3.56 -6.93 4.54
N VAL A 53 -2.38 -7.54 4.71
CA VAL A 53 -2.27 -8.90 5.25
C VAL A 53 -2.76 -8.93 6.69
N ALA A 54 -2.32 -7.98 7.53
CA ALA A 54 -2.79 -7.86 8.90
C ALA A 54 -4.30 -7.63 8.97
N SER A 55 -4.83 -6.74 8.11
CA SER A 55 -6.26 -6.46 8.01
C SER A 55 -7.07 -7.71 7.68
N THR A 56 -6.59 -8.52 6.74
CA THR A 56 -7.23 -9.77 6.32
C THR A 56 -7.28 -10.79 7.46
N VAL A 57 -6.16 -10.96 8.17
CA VAL A 57 -6.07 -11.86 9.33
C VAL A 57 -7.00 -11.40 10.46
N LEU A 58 -7.04 -10.10 10.76
CA LEU A 58 -7.90 -9.53 11.79
C LEU A 58 -9.38 -9.65 11.43
N LEU A 59 -9.75 -9.38 10.18
CA LEU A 59 -11.13 -9.53 9.69
C LEU A 59 -11.58 -10.99 9.76
N PHE A 60 -10.70 -11.93 9.42
CA PHE A 60 -11.01 -13.36 9.52
C PHE A 60 -11.30 -13.79 10.96
N HIS A 61 -10.51 -13.31 11.92
CA HIS A 61 -10.76 -13.57 13.34
C HIS A 61 -12.04 -12.86 13.84
N ALA A 62 -12.25 -11.60 13.47
CA ALA A 62 -13.43 -10.83 13.85
C ALA A 62 -14.73 -11.46 13.33
N GLY A 63 -14.71 -12.01 12.10
CA GLY A 63 -15.84 -12.70 11.50
C GLY A 63 -16.30 -13.93 12.29
N ARG A 64 -15.41 -14.56 13.07
CA ARG A 64 -15.76 -15.69 13.94
C ARG A 64 -16.43 -15.25 15.24
N THR A 65 -16.15 -14.05 15.73
CA THR A 65 -16.74 -13.54 16.99
C THR A 65 -18.10 -12.90 16.76
N GLY A 66 -18.32 -12.25 15.62
CA GLY A 66 -19.61 -11.69 15.25
C GLY A 66 -19.53 -10.40 14.42
N ALA A 67 -20.66 -10.01 13.84
CA ALA A 67 -20.74 -8.88 12.92
C ALA A 67 -20.33 -7.53 13.54
N GLU A 68 -20.62 -7.30 14.82
CA GLU A 68 -20.23 -6.06 15.51
C GLU A 68 -18.70 -5.90 15.56
N GLN A 69 -17.98 -6.99 15.79
CA GLN A 69 -16.52 -6.96 15.84
C GLN A 69 -15.91 -6.73 14.44
N VAL A 70 -16.53 -7.28 13.39
CA VAL A 70 -16.14 -7.00 12.00
C VAL A 70 -16.23 -5.50 11.69
N VAL A 71 -17.30 -4.83 12.10
CA VAL A 71 -17.47 -3.38 11.87
C VAL A 71 -16.38 -2.58 12.60
N LYS A 72 -16.11 -2.89 13.88
CA LYS A 72 -15.04 -2.22 14.65
C LYS A 72 -13.67 -2.40 14.00
N ILE A 73 -13.31 -3.62 13.62
CA ILE A 73 -12.03 -3.92 12.96
C ILE A 73 -11.96 -3.25 11.59
N THR A 74 -13.06 -3.20 10.84
CA THR A 74 -13.11 -2.49 9.56
C THR A 74 -12.78 -1.01 9.73
N GLY A 75 -13.36 -0.34 10.73
CA GLY A 75 -13.05 1.07 11.02
C GLY A 75 -11.59 1.32 11.37
N VAL A 76 -10.99 0.44 12.20
CA VAL A 76 -9.55 0.51 12.52
C VAL A 76 -8.70 0.28 11.27
N ASN A 77 -9.03 -0.73 10.47
CA ASN A 77 -8.31 -1.03 9.22
C ASN A 77 -8.39 0.15 8.23
N SER A 78 -9.53 0.83 8.12
CA SER A 78 -9.66 2.03 7.28
C SER A 78 -8.72 3.16 7.71
N LEU A 79 -8.58 3.38 9.02
CA LEU A 79 -7.65 4.39 9.54
C LEU A 79 -6.18 4.00 9.27
N VAL A 80 -5.83 2.73 9.54
CA VAL A 80 -4.48 2.22 9.26
C VAL A 80 -4.16 2.32 7.78
N ALA A 81 -5.10 1.93 6.91
CA ALA A 81 -4.95 2.06 5.47
C ALA A 81 -4.75 3.53 5.06
N ALA A 82 -5.54 4.47 5.57
CA ALA A 82 -5.35 5.89 5.27
C ALA A 82 -3.94 6.37 5.63
N CYS A 83 -3.43 5.99 6.82
CA CYS A 83 -2.08 6.32 7.25
C CYS A 83 -1.00 5.73 6.32
N THR A 84 -1.11 4.46 5.93
CA THR A 84 -0.13 3.81 5.04
C THR A 84 -0.14 4.40 3.63
N HIS A 85 -1.32 4.74 3.10
CA HIS A 85 -1.45 5.41 1.81
C HIS A 85 -0.89 6.84 1.84
N LEU A 86 -1.11 7.60 2.93
CA LEU A 86 -0.49 8.92 3.11
C LEU A 86 1.03 8.84 3.18
N LEU A 87 1.56 7.82 3.86
CA LEU A 87 3.01 7.59 3.91
C LEU A 87 3.57 7.27 2.52
N PHE A 88 2.87 6.45 1.74
CA PHE A 88 3.27 6.16 0.36
C PHE A 88 3.21 7.41 -0.54
N ALA A 89 2.11 8.17 -0.48
CA ALA A 89 1.93 9.39 -1.27
C ALA A 89 2.99 10.46 -0.95
N THR A 90 3.32 10.64 0.34
CA THR A 90 4.40 11.54 0.76
C THR A 90 5.77 11.05 0.26
N GLY A 91 6.01 9.73 0.28
CA GLY A 91 7.20 9.13 -0.33
C GLY A 91 7.32 9.41 -1.83
N VAL A 92 6.24 9.27 -2.59
CA VAL A 92 6.18 9.61 -4.02
C VAL A 92 6.50 11.08 -4.27
N LEU A 93 5.86 12.00 -3.55
CA LEU A 93 6.11 13.43 -3.70
C LEU A 93 7.57 13.78 -3.37
N ALA A 94 8.09 13.26 -2.26
CA ALA A 94 9.48 13.48 -1.85
C ALA A 94 10.47 12.94 -2.89
N TYR A 95 10.22 11.75 -3.45
CA TYR A 95 11.05 11.16 -4.48
C TYR A 95 11.08 12.00 -5.76
N ILE A 96 9.92 12.47 -6.23
CA ILE A 96 9.80 13.30 -7.44
C ILE A 96 10.53 14.64 -7.24
N VAL A 97 10.29 15.34 -6.13
CA VAL A 97 10.92 16.65 -5.85
C VAL A 97 12.45 16.53 -5.79
N GLN A 98 12.97 15.50 -5.10
CA GLN A 98 14.41 15.28 -4.99
C GLN A 98 15.02 14.91 -6.36
N THR A 99 14.33 14.06 -7.12
CA THR A 99 14.80 13.68 -8.46
C THR A 99 14.80 14.85 -9.44
N ALA A 100 13.82 15.76 -9.35
CA ALA A 100 13.76 16.97 -10.15
C ALA A 100 14.89 17.94 -9.79
N LYS A 101 15.11 18.20 -8.49
CA LYS A 101 16.17 19.09 -7.99
C LYS A 101 17.57 18.64 -8.40
N ASP A 102 17.82 17.34 -8.42
CA ASP A 102 19.11 16.79 -8.87
C ASP A 102 19.39 17.08 -10.35
N LYS A 103 18.35 17.04 -11.20
CA LYS A 103 18.51 17.36 -12.64
C LYS A 103 18.86 18.83 -12.86
N THR A 104 18.24 19.74 -12.12
CA THR A 104 18.49 21.19 -12.26
C THR A 104 19.89 21.61 -11.80
N LYS A 105 20.59 20.78 -11.01
CA LYS A 105 21.99 21.04 -10.59
C LYS A 105 23.04 20.56 -11.58
N THR A 106 22.64 19.79 -12.60
CA THR A 106 23.54 19.21 -13.60
C THR A 106 23.51 19.96 -14.95
N GLU A 107 22.66 20.99 -15.06
CA GLU A 107 22.63 21.99 -16.15
C GLU A 107 23.31 23.29 -15.69
#